data_AF-A0A920GUI9-F1
#
_entry.id   AF-A0A920GUI9-F1
#
_cell.length_a   1.000
_cell.length_b   1.000
_cell.length_c   1.000
_cell.angle_alpha   90.00
_cell.angle_beta   90.00
_cell.angle_gamma   90.00
#
_symmetry.space_group_name_H-M   'P 1'
#
loop_
_entity.id
_entity.type
_entity.pdbx_description
1 polymer ?
#
loop_
_entity_poly.entity_id
_entity_poly.type
_entity_poly.pdbx_seq_one_letter_code
_entity_poly.pdbx_strand_id
1 'polypeptide(L)'
;MNLFFYSLGNFGHAYAGWTAKQMGLPIKGLIIATNTNDVLHEAFSNQFYAKTNVVETLAPSMDISVASNFERLLYNLYDDDPVKLSKNMLNFPENPITIPEDKQAMLSAFFSSSKSSDEEIVKQIALTYERGYLADPHTATGIAAASECSDKEAVITMGTAHPANLKMPWNELYQTMILFYLIKLKKLLQMKKYLLYSQMIIS
;
A
#
# COMPACT_ATOMS: atom_id res chain seq x y z
N MET A 1 -22.51 -5.82 1.58
CA MET A 1 -21.40 -6.44 0.82
C MET A 1 -20.14 -5.97 1.47
N ASN A 2 -19.33 -6.89 1.99
CA ASN A 2 -18.15 -6.54 2.76
C ASN A 2 -16.99 -6.46 1.78
N LEU A 3 -16.70 -5.23 1.33
CA LEU A 3 -15.52 -4.93 0.54
C LEU A 3 -14.44 -4.48 1.52
N PHE A 4 -13.35 -5.21 1.57
CA PHE A 4 -12.12 -4.74 2.20
C PHE A 4 -11.20 -4.24 1.10
N PHE A 5 -10.68 -3.04 1.27
CA PHE A 5 -9.57 -2.55 0.46
C PHE A 5 -8.31 -2.59 1.30
N TYR A 6 -7.18 -2.85 0.66
CA TYR A 6 -5.91 -2.56 1.31
C TYR A 6 -5.24 -1.29 0.80
N SER A 7 -4.39 -0.74 1.66
CA SER A 7 -3.52 0.39 1.34
C SER A 7 -2.09 0.01 1.59
N LEU A 8 -1.21 0.55 0.75
CA LEU A 8 0.25 0.35 0.84
C LEU A 8 0.95 1.69 1.02
N GLY A 9 2.11 1.67 1.68
CA GLY A 9 3.05 2.79 1.74
C GLY A 9 2.49 4.02 2.44
N ASN A 10 2.57 5.19 1.78
CA ASN A 10 2.32 6.53 2.34
C ASN A 10 0.88 6.84 2.81
N PHE A 11 0.03 5.82 3.05
CA PHE A 11 -1.34 5.93 3.56
C PHE A 11 -2.36 6.64 2.65
N GLY A 12 -1.98 7.04 1.44
CA GLY A 12 -2.87 7.76 0.51
C GLY A 12 -4.09 6.94 0.07
N HIS A 13 -3.90 5.67 -0.27
CA HIS A 13 -5.01 4.78 -0.65
C HIS A 13 -5.97 4.51 0.51
N ALA A 14 -5.44 4.29 1.72
CA ALA A 14 -6.24 4.11 2.93
C ALA A 14 -7.07 5.36 3.24
N TYR A 15 -6.45 6.53 3.16
CA TYR A 15 -7.15 7.77 3.40
C TYR A 15 -8.25 8.03 2.37
N ALA A 16 -8.03 7.66 1.11
CA ALA A 16 -9.09 7.70 0.09
C ALA A 16 -10.24 6.74 0.42
N GLY A 17 -9.94 5.52 0.87
CA GLY A 17 -10.94 4.56 1.34
C GLY A 17 -11.73 5.05 2.55
N TRP A 18 -11.05 5.66 3.52
CA TRP A 18 -11.65 6.32 4.68
C TRP A 18 -12.59 7.44 4.24
N THR A 19 -12.12 8.32 3.35
CA THR A 19 -12.93 9.42 2.82
C THR A 19 -14.18 8.89 2.09
N ALA A 20 -14.03 7.84 1.27
CA ALA A 20 -15.15 7.21 0.58
C ALA A 20 -16.17 6.62 1.57
N LYS A 21 -15.71 6.02 2.67
CA LYS A 21 -16.57 5.56 3.77
C LYS A 21 -17.33 6.72 4.42
N GLN A 22 -16.65 7.83 4.72
CA GLN A 22 -17.29 9.03 5.27
C GLN A 22 -18.32 9.64 4.31
N MET A 23 -18.13 9.47 3.00
CA MET A 23 -19.09 9.86 1.95
C MET A 23 -20.28 8.89 1.80
N GLY A 24 -20.33 7.80 2.58
CA GLY A 24 -21.46 6.85 2.59
C GLY A 24 -21.25 5.59 1.78
N LEU A 25 -20.07 5.36 1.19
CA LEU A 25 -19.77 4.10 0.51
C LEU A 25 -19.77 2.95 1.55
N PRO A 26 -20.52 1.84 1.32
CA PRO A 26 -20.66 0.77 2.30
C PRO A 26 -19.44 -0.16 2.32
N ILE A 27 -18.29 0.39 2.72
CA ILE A 27 -17.05 -0.36 3.02
C ILE A 27 -17.15 -0.86 4.48
N LYS A 28 -16.81 -2.13 4.72
CA LYS A 28 -16.81 -2.72 6.07
C LYS A 28 -15.53 -2.39 6.83
N GLY A 29 -14.39 -2.46 6.15
CA GLY A 29 -13.10 -2.10 6.73
C GLY A 29 -11.99 -1.97 5.69
N LEU A 30 -10.82 -1.56 6.16
CA LEU A 30 -9.60 -1.40 5.38
C LEU A 30 -8.47 -2.18 6.05
N ILE A 31 -7.68 -2.90 5.24
CA ILE A 31 -6.53 -3.66 5.71
C ILE A 31 -5.27 -2.88 5.34
N ILE A 32 -4.48 -2.45 6.31
CA ILE A 32 -3.22 -1.75 6.04
C ILE A 32 -2.11 -2.79 5.91
N ALA A 33 -1.61 -2.96 4.69
CA ALA A 33 -0.55 -3.91 4.43
C ALA A 33 0.80 -3.17 4.36
N THR A 34 1.76 -3.61 5.17
CA THR A 34 3.13 -3.09 5.19
C THR A 34 4.11 -4.19 4.86
N ASN A 35 5.29 -3.83 4.37
CA ASN A 35 6.42 -4.75 4.38
C ASN A 35 7.09 -4.68 5.77
N THR A 36 8.34 -5.12 5.88
CA THR A 36 9.15 -5.01 7.12
C THR A 36 9.24 -3.58 7.67
N ASN A 37 9.08 -2.55 6.83
CA ASN A 37 8.92 -1.15 7.26
C ASN A 37 7.48 -0.90 7.72
N ASP A 38 7.23 -1.15 9.00
CA ASP A 38 5.91 -1.43 9.56
C ASP A 38 5.34 -0.30 10.42
N VAL A 39 5.79 0.93 10.20
CA VAL A 39 5.35 2.11 10.97
C VAL A 39 3.83 2.27 11.06
N LEU A 40 3.10 1.90 9.99
CA LEU A 40 1.65 1.91 9.99
C LEU A 40 1.05 0.69 10.71
N HIS A 41 1.66 -0.49 10.62
CA HIS A 41 1.21 -1.64 11.40
C HIS A 41 1.29 -1.34 12.89
N GLU A 42 2.39 -0.75 13.36
CA GLU A 42 2.56 -0.28 14.74
C GLU A 42 1.52 0.76 15.14
N ALA A 43 1.23 1.73 14.26
CA ALA A 43 0.21 2.75 14.53
C ALA A 43 -1.19 2.15 14.76
N PHE A 44 -1.59 1.14 13.97
CA PHE A 44 -2.91 0.53 14.10
C PHE A 44 -2.99 -0.59 15.14
N SER A 45 -1.91 -1.35 15.35
CA SER A 45 -1.85 -2.45 16.32
C SER A 45 -1.61 -1.95 17.74
N ASN A 46 -0.67 -1.02 17.90
CA ASN A 46 -0.17 -0.55 19.20
C ASN A 46 -0.60 0.91 19.50
N GLN A 47 -1.40 1.53 18.64
CA GLN A 47 -1.91 2.91 18.77
C GLN A 47 -0.79 3.96 18.87
N PHE A 48 0.39 3.62 18.35
CA PHE A 48 1.62 4.39 18.52
C PHE A 48 2.30 4.60 17.18
N TYR A 49 2.41 5.86 16.77
CA TYR A 49 3.02 6.27 15.51
C TYR A 49 4.37 6.94 15.77
N ALA A 50 5.44 6.19 15.55
CA ALA A 50 6.82 6.62 15.76
C ALA A 50 7.63 6.41 14.49
N LYS A 51 8.55 7.34 14.18
CA LYS A 51 9.48 7.14 13.07
C LYS A 51 10.38 5.94 13.34
N THR A 52 10.47 5.05 12.37
CA THR A 52 11.33 3.85 12.42
C THR A 52 12.53 3.98 11.47
N ASN A 53 13.49 3.07 11.59
CA ASN A 53 14.54 2.93 10.59
C ASN A 53 13.98 2.23 9.35
N VAL A 54 14.43 2.65 8.17
CA VAL A 54 14.02 2.05 6.89
C VAL A 54 15.04 0.99 6.48
N VAL A 55 14.53 -0.16 6.05
CA VAL A 55 15.30 -1.22 5.38
C VAL A 55 14.81 -1.34 3.94
N GLU A 56 15.73 -1.62 3.02
CA GLU A 56 15.36 -1.93 1.64
C GLU A 56 14.64 -3.28 1.57
N THR A 57 13.53 -3.34 0.83
CA THR A 57 12.74 -4.55 0.64
C THR A 57 12.43 -4.82 -0.84
N LEU A 58 11.74 -5.93 -1.12
CA LEU A 58 11.25 -6.26 -2.45
C LEU A 58 10.09 -5.37 -2.93
N ALA A 59 9.46 -4.62 -2.01
CA ALA A 59 8.37 -3.68 -2.30
C ALA A 59 8.80 -2.24 -1.98
N PRO A 60 9.75 -1.65 -2.74
CA PRO A 60 10.45 -0.42 -2.35
C PRO A 60 9.56 0.82 -2.25
N SER A 61 8.38 0.84 -2.88
CA SER A 61 7.45 1.98 -2.74
C SER A 61 6.78 2.03 -1.36
N MET A 62 6.96 0.98 -0.55
CA MET A 62 6.47 0.85 0.81
C MET A 62 7.58 1.03 1.85
N ASP A 63 8.83 1.23 1.44
CA ASP A 63 9.97 1.43 2.32
C ASP A 63 9.95 2.85 2.91
N ILE A 64 9.04 3.06 3.87
CA ILE A 64 8.78 4.34 4.51
C ILE A 64 9.00 4.27 6.01
N SER A 65 9.56 5.33 6.59
CA SER A 65 9.64 5.52 8.05
C SER A 65 8.53 6.43 8.58
N VAL A 66 7.87 7.18 7.70
CA VAL A 66 6.79 8.11 7.99
C VAL A 66 5.83 8.05 6.81
N ALA A 67 4.55 7.85 7.09
CA ALA A 67 3.48 7.87 6.10
C ALA A 67 2.92 9.29 5.98
N SER A 68 3.27 10.00 4.90
CA SER A 68 2.93 11.42 4.76
C SER A 68 1.42 11.71 4.76
N ASN A 69 0.56 10.82 4.22
CA ASN A 69 -0.89 11.06 4.25
C ASN A 69 -1.54 10.64 5.57
N PHE A 70 -0.81 10.05 6.52
CA PHE A 70 -1.36 9.67 7.82
C PHE A 70 -1.75 10.89 8.65
N GLU A 71 -1.08 12.03 8.44
CA GLU A 71 -1.45 13.32 9.06
C GLU A 71 -2.91 13.71 8.80
N ARG A 72 -3.47 13.30 7.65
CA ARG A 72 -4.86 13.61 7.28
C ARG A 72 -5.86 12.81 8.11
N LEU A 73 -5.52 11.56 8.43
CA LEU A 73 -6.34 10.79 9.37
C LEU A 73 -6.17 11.35 10.78
N LEU A 74 -4.95 11.69 11.20
CA LEU A 74 -4.70 12.32 12.50
C LEU A 74 -5.53 13.61 12.66
N TYR A 75 -5.65 14.43 11.61
CA TYR A 75 -6.54 15.59 11.60
C TYR A 75 -7.98 15.24 11.97
N ASN A 76 -8.56 14.23 11.30
CA ASN A 76 -9.91 13.77 11.60
C ASN A 76 -10.04 13.18 13.01
N LEU A 77 -9.00 12.49 13.50
CA LEU A 77 -8.98 11.92 14.85
C LEU A 77 -8.88 13.00 15.94
N TYR A 78 -8.35 14.17 15.61
CA TYR A 78 -8.37 15.35 16.47
C TYR A 78 -9.64 16.20 16.30
N ASP A 79 -10.73 15.61 15.79
CA ASP A 79 -12.02 16.28 15.57
C ASP A 79 -11.88 17.49 14.62
N ASP A 80 -11.08 17.33 13.57
CA ASP A 80 -10.81 18.36 12.55
C ASP A 80 -10.18 19.65 13.14
N ASP A 81 -9.45 19.54 14.26
CA ASP A 81 -8.74 20.63 14.91
C ASP A 81 -7.31 20.81 14.36
N PRO A 82 -7.06 21.88 13.55
CA PRO A 82 -5.75 22.10 12.95
C PRO A 82 -4.69 22.54 13.96
N VAL A 83 -5.09 23.13 15.09
CA VAL A 83 -4.17 23.59 16.15
C VAL A 83 -3.61 22.39 16.91
N LYS A 84 -4.47 21.43 17.26
CA LYS A 84 -4.03 20.15 17.87
C LYS A 84 -3.14 19.36 16.94
N LEU A 85 -3.50 19.23 15.66
CA LEU A 85 -2.67 18.55 14.68
C LEU A 85 -1.30 19.22 14.56
N SER A 86 -1.28 20.53 14.30
CA SER A 86 -0.04 21.30 14.12
C SER A 86 0.87 21.17 15.35
N LYS A 87 0.33 21.27 16.56
CA LYS A 87 1.11 21.10 17.80
C LYS A 87 1.78 19.74 17.91
N ASN A 88 1.08 18.66 17.53
CA ASN A 88 1.65 17.31 17.56
C ASN A 88 2.67 17.11 16.43
N MET A 89 2.35 17.54 15.21
CA MET A 89 3.23 17.41 14.04
C MET A 89 4.51 18.23 14.16
N LEU A 90 4.49 19.38 14.84
CA LEU A 90 5.69 20.20 15.10
C LEU A 90 6.75 19.49 15.95
N ASN A 91 6.33 18.54 16.79
CA ASN A 91 7.22 17.80 17.68
C ASN A 91 7.55 16.40 17.15
N PHE A 92 6.97 16.01 16.01
CA PHE A 92 7.21 14.76 15.31
C PHE A 92 8.27 14.99 14.23
N PRO A 93 9.24 14.08 14.02
CA PRO A 93 9.30 12.71 14.53
C PRO A 93 10.06 12.51 15.85
N GLU A 94 10.60 13.56 16.48
CA GLU A 94 11.36 13.46 17.73
C GLU A 94 10.49 12.87 18.87
N ASN A 95 9.22 13.27 18.91
CA ASN A 95 8.21 12.73 19.78
C ASN A 95 7.18 11.93 18.97
N PRO A 96 6.99 10.63 19.30
CA PRO A 96 5.93 9.82 18.71
C PRO A 96 4.52 10.39 18.99
N ILE A 97 3.59 10.05 18.10
CA ILE A 97 2.18 10.42 18.23
C ILE A 97 1.41 9.21 18.76
N THR A 98 0.69 9.40 19.87
CA THR A 98 -0.27 8.40 20.37
C THR A 98 -1.65 8.72 19.84
N ILE A 99 -2.35 7.70 19.33
CA ILE A 99 -3.71 7.86 18.84
C ILE A 99 -4.65 8.12 20.03
N PRO A 100 -5.54 9.14 19.96
CA PRO A 100 -6.48 9.44 21.06
C PRO A 100 -7.30 8.23 21.48
N GLU A 101 -7.36 7.96 22.79
CA GLU A 101 -7.99 6.77 23.38
C GLU A 101 -9.47 6.64 22.99
N ASP A 102 -10.19 7.77 22.94
CA ASP A 102 -11.60 7.83 22.56
C ASP A 102 -11.86 7.46 21.08
N LYS A 103 -10.82 7.45 20.23
CA LYS A 103 -10.93 7.08 18.81
C LYS A 103 -10.48 5.64 18.53
N GLN A 104 -9.80 4.97 19.46
CA GLN A 104 -9.17 3.67 19.22
C GLN A 104 -10.19 2.60 18.85
N ALA A 105 -11.32 2.51 19.56
CA ALA A 105 -12.36 1.52 19.28
C ALA A 105 -12.95 1.69 17.87
N MET A 106 -13.15 2.93 17.42
CA MET A 106 -13.62 3.23 16.06
C MET A 106 -12.59 2.81 15.02
N LEU A 107 -11.31 3.11 15.26
CA LEU A 107 -10.24 2.72 14.35
C LEU A 107 -10.09 1.21 14.27
N SER A 108 -10.06 0.49 15.38
CA SER A 108 -9.97 -0.98 15.38
C SER A 108 -11.19 -1.66 14.75
N ALA A 109 -12.36 -1.01 14.77
CA ALA A 109 -13.55 -1.51 14.08
C ALA A 109 -13.49 -1.37 12.56
N PHE A 110 -12.70 -0.43 12.03
CA PHE A 110 -12.65 -0.14 10.60
C PHE A 110 -11.31 -0.46 9.94
N PHE A 111 -10.19 -0.34 10.65
CA PHE A 111 -8.85 -0.63 10.17
C PHE A 111 -8.31 -1.88 10.86
N SER A 112 -7.78 -2.79 10.06
CA SER A 112 -6.84 -3.82 10.50
C SER A 112 -5.50 -3.59 9.81
N SER A 113 -4.45 -4.26 10.25
CA SER A 113 -3.13 -4.17 9.63
C SER A 113 -2.41 -5.52 9.64
N SER A 114 -1.53 -5.73 8.67
CA SER A 114 -0.64 -6.89 8.59
C SER A 114 0.70 -6.47 8.00
N LYS A 115 1.76 -7.10 8.51
CA LYS A 115 3.14 -6.95 8.05
C LYS A 115 3.54 -8.20 7.31
N SER A 116 4.22 -8.04 6.17
CA SER A 116 4.87 -9.15 5.47
C SER A 116 6.38 -8.94 5.32
N SER A 117 7.15 -9.98 5.59
CA SER A 117 8.59 -10.05 5.25
C SER A 117 8.79 -10.30 3.74
N ASP A 118 10.02 -10.12 3.27
CA ASP A 118 10.36 -10.42 1.87
C ASP A 118 10.17 -11.91 1.53
N GLU A 119 10.44 -12.82 2.48
CA GLU A 119 10.18 -14.26 2.32
C GLU A 119 8.68 -14.55 2.15
N GLU A 120 7.83 -13.87 2.93
CA GLU A 120 6.37 -13.99 2.85
C GLU A 120 5.85 -13.42 1.53
N ILE A 121 6.40 -12.30 1.07
CA ILE A 121 6.09 -11.69 -0.23
C ILE A 121 6.42 -12.67 -1.36
N VAL A 122 7.63 -13.27 -1.36
CA VAL A 122 8.05 -14.25 -2.37
C VAL A 122 7.14 -15.48 -2.36
N LYS A 123 6.82 -16.00 -1.18
CA LYS A 123 5.88 -17.12 -1.02
C LYS A 123 4.50 -16.75 -1.59
N GLN A 124 4.01 -15.55 -1.32
CA GLN A 124 2.71 -15.11 -1.81
C GLN A 124 2.70 -14.94 -3.33
N ILE A 125 3.78 -14.44 -3.94
CA ILE A 125 3.94 -14.39 -5.40
C ILE A 125 3.84 -15.81 -6.00
N ALA A 126 4.57 -16.78 -5.43
CA ALA A 126 4.53 -18.16 -5.90
C ALA A 126 3.11 -18.76 -5.83
N LEU A 127 2.40 -18.54 -4.71
CA LEU A 127 1.01 -18.98 -4.55
C LEU A 127 0.05 -18.36 -5.58
N THR A 128 0.22 -17.07 -5.89
CA THR A 128 -0.61 -16.43 -6.93
C THR A 128 -0.29 -16.95 -8.32
N TYR A 129 0.99 -17.26 -8.57
CA TYR A 129 1.47 -17.75 -9.84
C TYR A 129 0.94 -19.15 -10.15
N GLU A 130 0.91 -20.05 -9.18
CA GLU A 130 0.28 -21.37 -9.29
C GLU A 130 -1.20 -21.28 -9.69
N ARG A 131 -1.86 -20.16 -9.38
CA ARG A 131 -3.24 -19.85 -9.74
C ARG A 131 -3.37 -19.07 -11.06
N GLY A 132 -2.27 -18.92 -11.81
CA GLY A 132 -2.24 -18.27 -13.12
C GLY A 132 -2.13 -16.74 -13.07
N TYR A 133 -1.84 -16.14 -11.91
CA TYR A 133 -1.66 -14.69 -11.78
C TYR A 133 -0.27 -14.35 -11.23
N LEU A 134 0.54 -13.64 -12.02
CA LEU A 134 1.83 -13.13 -11.55
C LEU A 134 1.62 -11.79 -10.84
N ALA A 135 1.62 -11.80 -9.52
CA ALA A 135 1.60 -10.58 -8.71
C ALA A 135 2.98 -9.91 -8.67
N ASP A 136 3.00 -8.58 -8.63
CA ASP A 136 4.19 -7.82 -8.23
C ASP A 136 4.34 -7.82 -6.69
N PRO A 137 5.54 -7.63 -6.12
CA PRO A 137 5.76 -7.53 -4.67
C PRO A 137 4.74 -6.73 -3.88
N HIS A 138 4.38 -5.52 -4.34
CA HIS A 138 3.43 -4.65 -3.63
C HIS A 138 2.04 -5.28 -3.59
N THR A 139 1.59 -5.79 -4.75
CA THR A 139 0.32 -6.52 -4.83
C THR A 139 0.34 -7.79 -3.99
N ALA A 140 1.45 -8.53 -3.99
CA ALA A 140 1.60 -9.74 -3.18
C ALA A 140 1.52 -9.45 -1.68
N THR A 141 2.13 -8.36 -1.19
CA THR A 141 1.98 -7.92 0.21
C THR A 141 0.51 -7.70 0.57
N GLY A 142 -0.26 -7.06 -0.31
CA GLY A 142 -1.70 -6.86 -0.11
C GLY A 142 -2.52 -8.16 -0.12
N ILE A 143 -2.16 -9.13 -0.96
CA ILE A 143 -2.81 -10.45 -1.00
C ILE A 143 -2.48 -11.27 0.26
N ALA A 144 -1.25 -11.19 0.76
CA ALA A 144 -0.83 -11.84 1.99
C ALA A 144 -1.66 -11.32 3.18
N ALA A 145 -1.71 -9.99 3.34
CA ALA A 145 -2.52 -9.34 4.38
C ALA A 145 -4.01 -9.71 4.30
N ALA A 146 -4.57 -9.78 3.08
CA ALA A 146 -5.95 -10.21 2.87
C ALA A 146 -6.21 -11.66 3.30
N SER A 147 -5.23 -12.54 3.14
CA SER A 147 -5.32 -13.96 3.50
C SER A 147 -5.28 -14.17 5.01
N GLU A 148 -4.56 -13.32 5.75
CA GLU A 148 -4.49 -13.36 7.21
C GLU A 148 -5.71 -12.72 7.90
N CYS A 149 -6.27 -11.67 7.30
CA CYS A 149 -7.31 -10.86 7.94
C CYS A 149 -8.75 -11.21 7.53
N SER A 150 -8.98 -12.17 6.61
CA SER A 150 -10.34 -12.45 6.09
C SER A 150 -10.93 -13.79 6.55
N ASP A 151 -11.95 -13.70 7.40
CA ASP A 151 -12.79 -14.83 7.82
C ASP A 151 -13.92 -15.12 6.80
N LYS A 152 -13.56 -15.45 5.55
CA LYS A 152 -14.46 -15.88 4.45
C LYS A 152 -15.22 -14.79 3.69
N GLU A 153 -14.83 -13.52 3.82
CA GLU A 153 -15.44 -12.40 3.08
C GLU A 153 -14.62 -12.01 1.85
N ALA A 154 -15.28 -11.45 0.83
CA ALA A 154 -14.61 -11.02 -0.40
C ALA A 154 -13.72 -9.79 -0.13
N VAL A 155 -12.41 -9.95 -0.32
CA VAL A 155 -11.44 -8.84 -0.22
C VAL A 155 -11.07 -8.36 -1.62
N ILE A 156 -11.04 -7.04 -1.82
CA ILE A 156 -10.53 -6.43 -3.05
C ILE A 156 -9.10 -5.97 -2.85
N THR A 157 -8.24 -6.52 -3.70
CA THR A 157 -6.81 -6.27 -3.73
C THR A 157 -6.46 -5.27 -4.83
N MET A 158 -5.76 -4.18 -4.51
CA MET A 158 -5.33 -3.18 -5.49
C MET A 158 -4.02 -3.58 -6.19
N GLY A 159 -4.08 -3.98 -7.47
CA GLY A 159 -2.87 -4.18 -8.28
C GLY A 159 -2.12 -2.86 -8.54
N THR A 160 -1.19 -2.49 -7.65
CA THR A 160 -0.57 -1.14 -7.64
C THR A 160 0.57 -0.98 -8.63
N ALA A 161 1.20 -2.08 -9.05
CA ALA A 161 2.24 -2.06 -10.05
C ALA A 161 2.11 -3.26 -11.00
N HIS A 162 2.69 -3.10 -12.18
CA HIS A 162 2.83 -4.21 -13.11
C HIS A 162 4.12 -4.99 -12.76
N PRO A 163 4.12 -6.34 -12.74
CA PRO A 163 5.30 -7.15 -12.37
C PRO A 163 6.58 -6.80 -13.15
N ALA A 164 6.42 -6.44 -14.43
CA ALA A 164 7.52 -6.02 -15.30
C ALA A 164 8.25 -4.73 -14.87
N ASN A 165 7.68 -3.93 -13.95
CA ASN A 165 8.31 -2.71 -13.48
C ASN A 165 9.36 -2.96 -12.38
N LEU A 166 9.46 -4.18 -11.84
CA LEU A 166 10.29 -4.46 -10.67
C LEU A 166 11.45 -5.38 -10.99
N LYS A 167 12.63 -4.97 -10.51
CA LYS A 167 13.90 -5.69 -10.65
C LYS A 167 14.04 -6.70 -9.50
N MET A 168 13.26 -7.78 -9.53
CA MET A 168 13.52 -8.90 -8.62
C MET A 168 14.50 -9.90 -9.25
N PRO A 169 15.22 -10.69 -8.44
CA PRO A 169 15.93 -11.87 -8.90
C PRO A 169 14.92 -12.99 -9.23
N TRP A 170 14.13 -12.77 -10.27
CA TRP A 170 13.17 -13.72 -10.81
C TRP A 170 13.91 -15.00 -11.23
N ASN A 171 13.39 -16.18 -10.86
CA ASN A 171 13.88 -17.44 -11.43
C ASN A 171 13.61 -17.50 -12.96
N GLU A 172 14.24 -18.43 -13.68
CA GLU A 172 14.16 -18.51 -15.16
C GLU A 172 12.72 -18.59 -15.70
N LEU A 173 11.82 -19.25 -14.96
CA LEU A 173 10.40 -19.36 -15.28
C LEU A 173 9.69 -18.00 -15.24
N TYR A 174 9.91 -17.22 -14.18
CA TYR A 174 9.37 -15.86 -14.05
C TYR A 174 9.99 -14.90 -15.08
N GLN A 175 11.28 -15.05 -15.39
CA GLN A 175 11.97 -14.23 -16.39
C GLN A 175 11.33 -14.36 -17.77
N THR A 176 10.88 -15.55 -18.17
CA THR A 176 10.30 -15.78 -19.50
C THR A 176 8.96 -15.04 -19.68
N MET A 177 8.09 -15.06 -18.66
CA MET A 177 6.85 -14.29 -18.67
C MET A 177 7.09 -12.79 -18.60
N ILE A 178 8.04 -12.35 -17.77
CA ILE A 178 8.39 -10.93 -17.68
C ILE A 178 8.99 -10.44 -18.99
N LEU A 179 9.82 -11.25 -19.66
CA LEU A 179 10.36 -10.93 -20.98
C LEU A 179 9.23 -10.73 -22.01
N PHE A 180 8.19 -11.57 -21.98
CA PHE A 180 7.00 -11.36 -22.81
C PHE A 180 6.33 -10.00 -22.54
N TYR A 181 6.12 -9.64 -21.28
CA TYR A 181 5.57 -8.33 -20.90
C TYR A 181 6.50 -7.17 -21.29
N LEU A 182 7.80 -7.29 -21.09
CA LEU A 182 8.80 -6.29 -21.47
C LEU A 182 8.88 -6.12 -22.99
N ILE A 183 8.70 -7.17 -23.79
CA ILE A 183 8.61 -7.06 -25.25
C ILE A 183 7.37 -6.21 -25.62
N LYS A 184 6.22 -6.47 -24.98
CA LYS A 184 4.99 -5.68 -25.19
C LYS A 184 5.18 -4.21 -24.76
N LEU A 185 5.85 -3.98 -23.63
CA LEU A 185 6.17 -2.65 -23.12
C LEU A 185 7.15 -1.91 -24.04
N LYS A 186 8.19 -2.59 -24.55
CA LYS A 186 9.14 -2.04 -25.52
C LYS A 186 8.46 -1.64 -26.82
N LYS A 187 7.50 -2.44 -27.32
CA LYS A 187 6.67 -2.06 -28.47
C LYS A 187 5.88 -0.77 -28.20
N LEU A 188 5.26 -0.64 -27.03
CA LEU A 188 4.54 0.58 -26.61
C LEU A 188 5.46 1.81 -26.45
N LEU A 189 6.66 1.63 -25.89
CA LEU A 189 7.65 2.70 -25.75
C LEU A 189 8.23 3.13 -27.10
N GLN A 190 8.42 2.20 -28.04
CA GLN A 190 8.78 2.52 -29.42
C GLN A 190 7.66 3.33 -30.10
N MET A 191 6.37 3.04 -29.84
CA MET A 191 5.25 3.84 -30.35
C MET A 191 5.25 5.29 -29.81
N LYS A 192 5.65 5.54 -28.55
CA LYS A 192 5.81 6.92 -28.03
C LYS A 192 6.92 7.70 -28.75
N LYS A 193 7.98 7.03 -29.21
CA LYS A 193 9.01 7.67 -30.06
C LYS A 193 8.42 8.13 -31.40
N TYR A 194 7.47 7.41 -31.98
CA TYR A 194 6.81 7.79 -33.24
C TYR A 194 5.76 8.90 -33.07
N LEU A 195 5.06 8.99 -31.93
CA LEU A 195 4.12 10.10 -31.67
C LEU A 195 4.83 11.44 -31.56
N LEU A 196 6.00 11.50 -30.90
CA LEU A 196 6.83 12.71 -30.81
C LEU A 196 7.40 13.15 -32.18
N TYR A 197 7.73 12.21 -33.07
CA TYR A 197 8.16 12.53 -34.42
C TYR A 197 7.01 13.00 -35.33
N SER A 198 5.78 12.51 -35.14
CA SER A 198 4.63 12.95 -35.94
C SER A 198 4.18 14.39 -35.62
N GLN A 199 4.48 14.91 -34.41
CA GLN A 199 4.21 16.29 -34.04
C GLN A 199 5.28 17.28 -34.51
N MET A 200 6.47 16.81 -34.90
CA MET A 200 7.53 17.64 -35.51
C MET A 200 7.45 17.72 -37.04
N ILE A 201 6.59 16.94 -37.70
CA ILE A 201 6.43 16.94 -39.17
C ILE A 201 5.19 17.76 -39.61
N ILE A 202 4.39 18.28 -38.67
CA ILE A 202 3.18 19.10 -38.93
C ILE A 202 3.32 20.50 -38.29
N SER A 203 4.55 21.02 -38.20
CA SER A 203 4.84 22.44 -37.88
C SER A 203 5.80 23.00 -38.92
#